data_AF-F8AEU2-F1
#
_entry.id   AF-F8AEU2-F1
#
_cell.length_a   1.000
_cell.length_b   1.000
_cell.length_c   1.000
_cell.angle_alpha   90.00
_cell.angle_beta   90.00
_cell.angle_gamma   90.00
#
_symmetry.space_group_name_H-M   'P 1'
#
loop_
_entity.id
_entity.type
_entity.pdbx_description
1 polymer ?
#
loop_
_entity_poly.entity_id
_entity_poly.type
_entity_poly.pdbx_seq_one_letter_code
_entity_poly.pdbx_strand_id
1 'polypeptide(L)'
;MVYLADVRNSGLEGNVLLVVGGLLQVGGLIGKVLGSLIQLAGLLMLYSAVRGFAERSGRESAKNNFLKSLLIGIGGTGLWLVLIAKAPTFRSGLATYFYAMGTFAIVLIASMYFERRVWMEFFYATRTEKFRDAANLLWYGALLSFLIIGFFIGLVGRILLILAFADMPRRIEGGERPQWTL
;
A
#
# COMPACT_ATOMS: atom_id res chain seq x y z
N MET A 1 -3.39 16.35 -23.50
CA MET A 1 -2.93 14.94 -23.45
C MET A 1 -1.82 14.83 -22.44
N VAL A 2 -1.78 13.73 -21.68
CA VAL A 2 -0.92 13.60 -20.50
C VAL A 2 -0.06 12.34 -20.62
N TYR A 3 1.27 12.46 -20.57
CA TYR A 3 2.21 11.33 -20.69
C TYR A 3 2.48 10.66 -19.34
N LEU A 4 2.38 9.32 -19.29
CA LEU A 4 2.50 8.55 -18.04
C LEU A 4 3.61 7.49 -18.05
N ALA A 5 4.53 7.51 -19.02
CA ALA A 5 5.59 6.51 -19.11
C ALA A 5 6.48 6.43 -17.85
N ASP A 6 6.83 7.59 -17.30
CA ASP A 6 7.63 7.72 -16.07
C ASP A 6 6.85 7.27 -14.81
N VAL A 7 5.56 7.59 -14.74
CA VAL A 7 4.65 7.10 -13.67
C VAL A 7 4.53 5.59 -13.69
N ARG A 8 4.40 5.02 -14.90
CA ARG A 8 4.33 3.59 -15.12
C ARG A 8 5.59 2.89 -14.61
N ASN A 9 6.76 3.34 -15.05
CA ASN A 9 8.02 2.70 -14.69
C ASN A 9 8.26 2.80 -13.17
N SER A 10 8.08 4.00 -12.59
CA SER A 10 8.22 4.22 -11.14
C SER A 10 7.23 3.37 -10.33
N GLY A 11 5.99 3.23 -10.79
CA GLY A 11 4.97 2.43 -10.09
C GLY A 11 5.23 0.93 -10.16
N LEU A 12 5.77 0.45 -11.29
CA LEU A 12 6.13 -0.95 -11.50
C LEU A 12 7.33 -1.33 -10.64
N GLU A 13 8.43 -0.57 -10.74
CA GLU A 13 9.64 -0.76 -9.95
C GLU A 13 9.33 -0.63 -8.45
N GLY A 14 8.55 0.38 -8.07
CA GLY A 14 8.12 0.57 -6.68
C GLY A 14 7.40 -0.64 -6.10
N ASN A 15 6.41 -1.19 -6.80
CA ASN A 15 5.69 -2.37 -6.31
C ASN A 15 6.55 -3.64 -6.30
N VAL A 16 7.44 -3.83 -7.27
CA VAL A 16 8.40 -4.95 -7.26
C VAL A 16 9.29 -4.88 -6.03
N LEU A 17 9.86 -3.71 -5.73
CA LEU A 17 10.70 -3.50 -4.55
C LEU A 17 9.91 -3.74 -3.26
N LEU A 18 8.65 -3.31 -3.17
CA LEU A 18 7.81 -3.57 -2.00
C LEU A 18 7.59 -5.06 -1.75
N VAL A 19 7.31 -5.82 -2.81
CA VAL A 19 7.13 -7.28 -2.74
C VAL A 19 8.43 -7.96 -2.34
N VAL A 20 9.52 -7.69 -3.04
CA VAL A 20 10.84 -8.29 -2.77
C VAL A 20 11.30 -7.96 -1.35
N GLY A 21 11.23 -6.69 -0.96
CA GLY A 21 11.61 -6.25 0.38
C GLY A 21 10.71 -6.85 1.48
N GLY A 22 9.43 -7.09 1.19
CA GLY A 22 8.52 -7.77 2.11
C GLY A 22 8.86 -9.25 2.31
N LEU A 23 9.17 -9.96 1.22
CA LEU A 23 9.57 -11.36 1.29
C LEU A 23 10.91 -11.53 2.00
N LEU A 24 11.87 -10.64 1.78
CA LEU A 24 13.19 -10.69 2.44
C LEU A 24 13.09 -10.55 3.97
N GLN A 25 12.10 -9.82 4.48
CA GLN A 25 11.88 -9.66 5.92
C GLN A 25 11.44 -10.95 6.63
N VAL A 26 10.92 -11.93 5.89
CA VAL A 26 10.61 -13.27 6.43
C VAL A 26 11.89 -14.05 6.72
N GLY A 27 13.02 -13.67 6.12
CA GLY A 27 14.32 -14.29 6.34
C GLY A 27 14.96 -13.96 7.71
N GLY A 28 16.23 -14.33 7.85
CA GLY A 28 17.04 -14.02 9.03
C GLY A 28 17.28 -12.52 9.24
N LEU A 29 18.05 -12.17 10.27
CA LEU A 29 18.32 -10.77 10.66
C LEU A 29 18.78 -9.88 9.50
N ILE A 30 19.68 -10.40 8.65
CA ILE A 30 20.20 -9.69 7.47
C ILE A 30 19.06 -9.40 6.47
N GLY A 31 18.18 -10.39 6.24
CA GLY A 31 17.00 -10.23 5.38
C GLY A 31 16.04 -9.16 5.90
N LYS A 32 15.88 -9.05 7.23
CA LYS A 32 15.02 -8.02 7.84
C LYS A 32 15.54 -6.60 7.60
N VAL A 33 16.84 -6.38 7.77
CA VAL A 33 17.45 -5.06 7.56
C VAL A 33 17.41 -4.69 6.07
N LEU A 34 17.91 -5.56 5.19
CA LEU A 34 17.92 -5.31 3.76
C LEU A 34 16.50 -5.16 3.20
N GLY A 35 15.59 -6.02 3.62
CA GLY A 35 14.19 -5.98 3.20
C GLY A 35 13.51 -4.68 3.57
N SER A 36 13.74 -4.16 4.77
CA SER A 36 13.21 -2.86 5.21
C SER A 36 13.72 -1.69 4.34
N LEU A 37 15.02 -1.67 4.02
CA LEU A 37 15.60 -0.64 3.17
C LEU A 37 15.05 -0.69 1.73
N ILE A 38 14.93 -1.91 1.18
CA ILE A 38 14.35 -2.14 -0.15
C ILE A 38 12.88 -1.71 -0.18
N GLN A 39 12.11 -2.00 0.86
CA GLN A 39 10.73 -1.52 0.95
C GLN A 39 10.64 0.00 1.01
N LEU A 40 11.54 0.66 1.76
CA LEU A 40 11.56 2.11 1.81
C LEU A 40 11.82 2.71 0.42
N ALA A 41 12.80 2.18 -0.32
CA ALA A 41 13.04 2.57 -1.70
C ALA A 41 11.79 2.34 -2.57
N GLY A 42 11.14 1.18 -2.44
CA GLY A 42 9.87 0.88 -3.12
C GLY A 42 8.75 1.87 -2.80
N LEU A 43 8.59 2.26 -1.53
CA LEU A 43 7.60 3.25 -1.10
C LEU A 43 7.87 4.63 -1.71
N LEU A 44 9.14 5.05 -1.78
CA LEU A 44 9.53 6.33 -2.36
C LEU A 44 9.26 6.37 -3.87
N MET A 45 9.55 5.28 -4.59
CA MET A 45 9.23 5.18 -6.02
C MET A 45 7.73 5.10 -6.27
N LEU A 46 6.99 4.42 -5.41
CA LEU A 46 5.53 4.40 -5.50
C LEU A 46 4.94 5.79 -5.21
N TYR A 47 5.51 6.52 -4.25
CA TYR A 47 5.15 7.91 -3.99
C TYR A 47 5.39 8.80 -5.21
N SER A 48 6.56 8.71 -5.85
CA SER A 48 6.84 9.49 -7.06
C SER A 48 5.87 9.14 -8.20
N ALA A 49 5.52 7.87 -8.36
CA ALA A 49 4.51 7.44 -9.33
C ALA A 49 3.13 8.03 -9.04
N VAL A 50 2.65 7.97 -7.79
CA VAL A 50 1.34 8.52 -7.40
C VAL A 50 1.33 10.04 -7.51
N ARG A 51 2.40 10.71 -7.08
CA ARG A 51 2.56 12.15 -7.20
C ARG A 51 2.56 12.58 -8.68
N GLY A 52 3.39 11.94 -9.50
CA GLY A 52 3.49 12.21 -10.93
C GLY A 52 2.16 11.97 -11.63
N PHE A 53 1.40 10.95 -11.24
CA PHE A 53 0.04 10.74 -11.73
C PHE A 53 -0.89 11.88 -11.31
N ALA A 54 -0.92 12.23 -10.03
CA ALA A 54 -1.84 13.24 -9.49
C ALA A 54 -1.64 14.63 -10.11
N GLU A 55 -0.39 15.06 -10.29
CA GLU A 55 -0.03 16.34 -10.93
C GLU A 55 -0.49 16.38 -12.39
N ARG A 56 -0.35 15.25 -13.08
CA ARG A 56 -0.62 15.09 -14.51
C ARG A 56 -2.09 14.87 -14.82
N SER A 57 -2.82 14.16 -13.96
CA SER A 57 -4.25 13.87 -14.12
C SER A 57 -5.16 14.88 -13.42
N GLY A 58 -4.61 15.88 -12.72
CA GLY A 58 -5.38 16.83 -11.92
C GLY A 58 -6.14 16.18 -10.76
N ARG A 59 -5.65 15.05 -10.23
CA ARG A 59 -6.28 14.27 -9.16
C ARG A 59 -5.47 14.33 -7.88
N GLU A 60 -5.50 15.50 -7.23
CA GLU A 60 -4.80 15.70 -5.96
C GLU A 60 -5.28 14.76 -4.85
N SER A 61 -6.51 14.23 -4.95
CA SER A 61 -7.05 13.22 -4.03
C SER A 61 -6.16 11.98 -3.97
N ALA A 62 -5.62 11.51 -5.10
CA ALA A 62 -4.73 10.35 -5.14
C ALA A 62 -3.44 10.60 -4.33
N LYS A 63 -2.79 11.74 -4.57
CA LYS A 63 -1.59 12.15 -3.82
C LYS A 63 -1.87 12.27 -2.32
N ASN A 64 -2.95 12.98 -1.95
CA ASN A 64 -3.27 13.25 -0.55
C ASN A 64 -3.68 11.96 0.19
N ASN A 65 -4.43 11.07 -0.46
CA ASN A 65 -4.77 9.77 0.14
C ASN A 65 -3.52 8.90 0.29
N PHE A 66 -2.61 8.88 -0.68
CA PHE A 66 -1.38 8.10 -0.56
C PHE A 66 -0.47 8.63 0.54
N LEU A 67 -0.34 9.96 0.67
CA LEU A 67 0.38 10.57 1.80
C LEU A 67 -0.25 10.20 3.15
N LYS A 68 -1.58 10.23 3.27
CA LYS A 68 -2.27 9.78 4.48
C LYS A 68 -1.99 8.30 4.78
N SER A 69 -2.05 7.44 3.77
CA SER A 69 -1.68 6.02 3.89
C SER A 69 -0.25 5.84 4.39
N LEU A 70 0.71 6.54 3.82
CA LEU A 70 2.12 6.50 4.22
C LEU A 70 2.34 7.00 5.65
N LEU A 71 1.75 8.16 6.00
CA LEU A 71 1.88 8.73 7.34
C LEU A 71 1.24 7.84 8.40
N ILE A 72 0.07 7.26 8.12
CA ILE A 72 -0.58 6.30 9.02
C ILE A 72 0.23 5.00 9.10
N GLY A 73 0.76 4.52 7.97
CA GLY A 73 1.56 3.30 7.92
C GLY A 73 2.84 3.44 8.75
N ILE A 74 3.67 4.44 8.44
CA ILE A 74 4.95 4.67 9.11
C ILE A 74 4.73 5.17 10.54
N GLY A 75 3.95 6.24 10.72
CA GLY A 75 3.69 6.85 12.02
C GLY A 75 2.89 5.95 12.96
N GLY A 76 1.88 5.25 12.42
CA GLY A 76 1.10 4.26 13.18
C GLY A 76 1.93 3.04 13.57
N THR A 77 2.81 2.54 12.69
CA THR A 77 3.73 1.45 13.06
C THR A 77 4.73 1.90 14.13
N GLY A 78 5.29 3.11 14.01
CA GLY A 78 6.18 3.67 15.03
C GLY A 78 5.50 3.83 16.39
N LEU A 79 4.29 4.40 16.41
CA LEU A 79 3.50 4.52 17.63
C LEU A 79 3.16 3.14 18.22
N TRP A 80 2.76 2.19 17.38
CA TRP A 80 2.48 0.82 17.78
C TRP A 80 3.68 0.15 18.46
N LEU A 81 4.89 0.29 17.91
CA LEU A 81 6.11 -0.24 18.53
C LEU A 81 6.35 0.33 19.94
N VAL A 82 6.13 1.64 20.13
CA VAL A 82 6.24 2.29 21.44
C VAL A 82 5.18 1.76 22.41
N LEU A 83 3.94 1.57 21.94
CA LEU A 83 2.86 1.01 22.75
C LEU A 83 3.16 -0.42 23.19
N ILE A 84 3.68 -1.26 22.29
CA ILE A 84 4.07 -2.64 22.62
C ILE A 84 5.24 -2.69 23.60
N ALA A 85 6.25 -1.82 23.43
CA ALA A 85 7.38 -1.75 24.34
C ALA A 85 6.98 -1.33 25.77
N LYS A 86 5.88 -0.57 25.91
CA LYS A 86 5.32 -0.11 27.19
C LYS A 86 4.12 -0.93 27.66
N ALA A 87 3.68 -1.92 26.87
CA ALA A 87 2.48 -2.67 27.18
C ALA A 87 2.67 -3.44 28.49
N PRO A 88 1.63 -3.55 29.33
CA PRO A 88 1.71 -4.37 30.52
C PRO A 88 1.99 -5.81 30.09
N THR A 89 3.03 -6.41 30.68
CA THR A 89 3.35 -7.82 30.45
C THR A 89 2.20 -8.64 31.02
N PHE A 90 1.27 -9.07 30.18
CA PHE A 90 0.19 -9.95 30.62
C PHE A 90 0.80 -11.27 31.12
N ARG A 91 0.17 -11.87 32.14
CA ARG A 91 0.63 -13.16 32.71
C ARG A 91 0.65 -14.29 31.68
N SER A 92 -0.13 -14.19 30.60
CA SER A 92 -0.11 -15.15 29.49
C SER A 92 0.46 -14.51 28.22
N GLY A 93 1.44 -15.19 27.61
CA GLY A 93 2.02 -14.74 26.33
C GLY A 93 0.99 -14.64 25.21
N LEU A 94 -0.09 -15.44 25.27
CA LEU A 94 -1.21 -15.37 24.33
C LEU A 94 -1.97 -14.04 24.40
N ALA A 95 -2.24 -13.50 25.59
CA ALA A 95 -2.95 -12.24 25.73
C ALA A 95 -2.14 -11.07 25.14
N THR A 96 -0.83 -11.04 25.41
CA THR A 96 0.09 -10.05 24.81
C THR A 96 0.11 -10.15 23.29
N TYR A 97 0.13 -11.37 22.74
CA TYR A 97 0.10 -11.59 21.28
C TYR A 97 -1.18 -11.07 20.64
N PHE A 98 -2.36 -11.41 21.17
CA PHE A 98 -3.64 -10.93 20.64
C PHE A 98 -3.80 -9.41 20.76
N TYR A 99 -3.34 -8.83 21.86
CA TYR A 99 -3.29 -7.37 22.01
C TYR A 99 -2.40 -6.73 20.95
N ALA A 100 -1.21 -7.29 20.71
CA ALA A 100 -0.27 -6.80 19.71
C ALA A 100 -0.84 -6.90 18.29
N MET A 101 -1.38 -8.05 17.92
CA MET A 101 -2.01 -8.25 16.62
C MET A 101 -3.23 -7.35 16.41
N GLY A 102 -4.13 -7.27 17.39
CA GLY A 102 -5.36 -6.49 17.27
C GLY A 102 -5.08 -5.00 17.09
N THR A 103 -4.15 -4.45 17.87
CA THR A 103 -3.74 -3.04 17.74
C THR A 103 -3.00 -2.78 16.43
N PHE A 104 -2.16 -3.70 15.97
CA PHE A 104 -1.47 -3.57 14.68
C PHE A 104 -2.44 -3.63 13.49
N ALA A 105 -3.45 -4.50 13.57
CA ALA A 105 -4.47 -4.63 12.53
C ALA A 105 -5.21 -3.30 12.30
N ILE A 106 -5.48 -2.52 13.36
CA ILE A 106 -6.11 -1.19 13.23
C ILE A 106 -5.24 -0.25 12.37
N VAL A 107 -3.91 -0.23 12.61
CA VAL A 107 -2.97 0.59 11.83
C VAL A 107 -2.96 0.15 10.36
N LEU A 108 -2.90 -1.15 10.10
CA LEU A 108 -2.91 -1.70 8.75
C LEU A 108 -4.21 -1.37 8.00
N ILE A 109 -5.36 -1.59 8.64
CA ILE A 109 -6.67 -1.31 8.05
C ILE A 109 -6.80 0.18 7.73
N ALA A 110 -6.42 1.06 8.67
CA ALA A 110 -6.49 2.51 8.45
C ALA A 110 -5.57 2.95 7.30
N SER A 111 -4.34 2.45 7.22
CA SER A 111 -3.41 2.79 6.13
C SER A 111 -3.93 2.30 4.77
N MET A 112 -4.40 1.05 4.71
CA MET A 112 -4.90 0.40 3.48
C MET A 112 -6.22 0.99 3.00
N TYR A 113 -7.04 1.55 3.89
CA TYR A 113 -8.24 2.28 3.50
C TYR A 113 -7.91 3.45 2.57
N PHE A 114 -6.89 4.24 2.93
CA PHE A 114 -6.45 5.35 2.10
C PHE A 114 -5.75 4.85 0.84
N GLU A 115 -4.92 3.81 0.93
CA GLU A 115 -4.25 3.21 -0.22
C GLU A 115 -5.26 2.70 -1.27
N ARG A 116 -6.33 2.04 -0.82
CA ARG A 116 -7.44 1.60 -1.69
C ARG A 116 -8.02 2.76 -2.49
N ARG A 117 -8.24 3.91 -1.86
CA ARG A 117 -8.75 5.11 -2.54
C ARG A 117 -7.80 5.61 -3.62
N VAL A 118 -6.49 5.51 -3.42
CA VAL A 118 -5.47 5.88 -4.43
C VAL A 118 -5.64 5.01 -5.66
N TRP A 119 -5.69 3.69 -5.50
CA TRP A 119 -5.79 2.76 -6.62
C TRP A 119 -7.13 2.87 -7.35
N MET A 120 -8.21 3.19 -6.65
CA MET A 120 -9.49 3.50 -7.30
C MET A 120 -9.40 4.76 -8.18
N GLU A 121 -8.68 5.80 -7.76
CA GLU A 121 -8.45 6.99 -8.59
C GLU A 121 -7.65 6.67 -9.86
N PHE A 122 -6.66 5.77 -9.75
CA PHE A 122 -5.94 5.25 -10.91
C PHE A 122 -6.88 4.49 -11.84
N PHE A 123 -7.74 3.62 -11.31
CA PHE A 123 -8.76 2.91 -12.10
C PHE A 123 -9.69 3.89 -12.84
N TYR A 124 -10.21 4.92 -12.17
CA TYR A 124 -11.14 5.86 -12.82
C TYR A 124 -10.48 6.69 -13.92
N ALA A 125 -9.20 7.06 -13.75
CA ALA A 125 -8.49 7.84 -14.76
C ALA A 125 -8.00 6.99 -15.95
N THR A 126 -7.57 5.76 -15.69
CA THR A 126 -6.94 4.90 -16.71
C THR A 126 -7.90 3.88 -17.31
N ARG A 127 -9.06 3.67 -16.69
CA ARG A 127 -10.03 2.60 -16.98
C ARG A 127 -9.42 1.19 -16.95
N THR A 128 -8.27 1.01 -16.28
CA THR A 128 -7.59 -0.29 -16.18
C THR A 128 -8.12 -1.08 -15.00
N GLU A 129 -8.95 -2.10 -15.25
CA GLU A 129 -9.67 -2.85 -14.22
C GLU A 129 -8.77 -3.47 -13.15
N LYS A 130 -7.55 -3.85 -13.53
CA LYS A 130 -6.53 -4.40 -12.61
C LYS A 130 -6.24 -3.50 -11.41
N PHE A 131 -6.34 -2.17 -11.54
CA PHE A 131 -6.19 -1.27 -10.40
C PHE A 131 -7.31 -1.42 -9.36
N ARG A 132 -8.56 -1.61 -9.81
CA ARG A 132 -9.71 -1.83 -8.92
C ARG A 132 -9.62 -3.18 -8.22
N ASP A 133 -9.24 -4.22 -8.97
CA ASP A 133 -9.08 -5.56 -8.41
C ASP A 133 -7.95 -5.59 -7.38
N ALA A 134 -6.81 -4.97 -7.71
CA ALA A 134 -5.71 -4.79 -6.78
C ALA A 134 -6.11 -4.01 -5.52
N ALA A 135 -6.87 -2.91 -5.68
CA ALA A 135 -7.37 -2.12 -4.55
C ALA A 135 -8.24 -2.95 -3.60
N ASN A 136 -9.13 -3.76 -4.15
CA ASN A 136 -10.01 -4.62 -3.36
C ASN A 136 -9.23 -5.76 -2.69
N LEU A 137 -8.31 -6.42 -3.41
CA LEU A 137 -7.49 -7.47 -2.81
C LEU A 137 -6.58 -6.93 -1.70
N LEU A 138 -5.95 -5.77 -1.88
CA LEU A 138 -5.15 -5.15 -0.81
C LEU A 138 -6.00 -4.82 0.42
N TRP A 139 -7.22 -4.34 0.20
CA TRP A 139 -8.18 -4.08 1.27
C TRP A 139 -8.58 -5.36 2.02
N TYR A 140 -8.93 -6.42 1.29
CA TYR A 140 -9.27 -7.72 1.90
C TYR A 140 -8.06 -8.37 2.57
N GLY A 141 -6.86 -8.23 1.99
CA GLY A 141 -5.61 -8.70 2.58
C GLY A 141 -5.30 -7.99 3.90
N ALA A 142 -5.57 -6.69 3.98
CA ALA A 142 -5.46 -5.93 5.22
C ALA A 142 -6.49 -6.37 6.27
N LEU A 143 -7.74 -6.55 5.86
CA LEU A 143 -8.84 -6.97 6.74
C LEU A 143 -8.60 -8.37 7.31
N LEU A 144 -8.04 -9.28 6.51
CA LEU A 144 -7.71 -10.65 6.89
C LEU A 144 -6.27 -10.81 7.38
N SER A 145 -5.51 -9.73 7.59
CA SER A 145 -4.08 -9.77 7.93
C SER A 145 -3.78 -10.46 9.26
N PHE A 146 -4.78 -10.57 10.14
CA PHE A 146 -4.69 -11.36 11.37
C PHE A 146 -4.54 -12.87 11.10
N LEU A 147 -4.91 -13.33 9.90
CA LEU A 147 -4.65 -14.66 9.39
C LEU A 147 -3.50 -14.61 8.39
N ILE A 148 -2.72 -15.69 8.33
CA ILE A 148 -1.70 -15.89 7.29
C ILE A 148 -2.30 -15.74 5.88
N ILE A 149 -3.59 -16.08 5.72
CA ILE A 149 -4.34 -15.92 4.47
C ILE A 149 -4.35 -14.45 4.00
N GLY A 150 -4.50 -13.48 4.90
CA GLY A 150 -4.50 -12.06 4.53
C GLY A 150 -3.17 -11.60 3.92
N PHE A 151 -2.05 -12.15 4.40
CA PHE A 151 -0.74 -11.90 3.81
C PHE A 151 -0.67 -12.34 2.35
N PHE A 152 -1.14 -13.56 2.03
CA PHE A 152 -1.16 -14.06 0.66
C PHE A 152 -2.11 -13.27 -0.24
N ILE A 153 -3.29 -12.90 0.25
CA ILE A 153 -4.24 -12.06 -0.49
C ILE A 153 -3.61 -10.68 -0.79
N GLY A 154 -2.95 -10.07 0.20
CA GLY A 154 -2.23 -8.80 0.03
C GLY A 154 -1.10 -8.92 -1.00
N LEU A 155 -0.36 -10.03 -1.00
CA LEU A 155 0.68 -10.31 -1.98
C LEU A 155 0.12 -10.40 -3.40
N VAL A 156 -0.99 -11.12 -3.61
CA VAL A 156 -1.69 -11.16 -4.90
C VAL A 156 -2.16 -9.76 -5.31
N GLY A 157 -2.68 -8.96 -4.38
CA GLY A 157 -3.03 -7.56 -4.62
C GLY A 157 -1.85 -6.72 -5.12
N ARG A 158 -0.65 -6.89 -4.53
CA ARG A 158 0.58 -6.23 -5.00
C ARG A 158 0.99 -6.70 -6.39
N ILE A 159 0.87 -7.98 -6.71
CA ILE A 159 1.15 -8.51 -8.04
C ILE A 159 0.18 -7.91 -9.07
N LEU A 160 -1.11 -7.80 -8.74
CA LEU A 160 -2.07 -7.12 -9.61
C LEU A 160 -1.74 -5.64 -9.83
N LEU A 161 -1.19 -4.93 -8.83
CA LEU A 161 -0.70 -3.56 -9.04
C LEU A 161 0.44 -3.51 -10.06
N ILE A 162 1.40 -4.44 -9.99
CA ILE A 162 2.51 -4.53 -10.96
C ILE A 162 1.94 -4.69 -12.37
N LEU A 163 0.98 -5.61 -12.54
CA LEU A 163 0.30 -5.84 -13.82
C LEU A 163 -0.55 -4.63 -14.25
N ALA A 164 -1.19 -3.94 -13.31
CA ALA A 164 -1.99 -2.76 -13.59
C ALA A 164 -1.11 -1.60 -14.09
N PHE A 165 0.07 -1.40 -13.49
CA PHE A 165 1.05 -0.45 -14.00
C PHE A 165 1.57 -0.89 -15.36
N ALA A 166 1.93 -2.16 -15.56
CA ALA A 166 2.42 -2.65 -16.85
C ALA A 166 1.43 -2.38 -18.01
N ASP A 167 0.13 -2.57 -17.76
CA ASP A 167 -0.96 -2.38 -18.73
C ASP A 167 -1.44 -0.92 -18.84
N MET A 168 -0.95 -0.03 -17.99
CA MET A 168 -1.40 1.35 -17.94
C MET A 168 -1.18 2.04 -19.31
N PRO A 169 -2.20 2.72 -19.87
CA PRO A 169 -2.05 3.41 -21.13
C PRO A 169 -0.99 4.52 -20.98
N ARG A 170 -0.12 4.67 -21.98
CA ARG A 170 0.96 5.68 -21.97
C ARG A 170 0.42 7.11 -21.98
N ARG A 171 -0.86 7.27 -22.34
CA ARG A 171 -1.58 8.54 -22.45
C ARG A 171 -2.97 8.39 -21.86
N ILE A 172 -3.41 9.40 -21.11
CA ILE A 172 -4.81 9.52 -20.67
C ILE A 172 -5.42 10.81 -21.21
N GLU A 173 -6.70 10.71 -21.57
CA GLU A 173 -7.60 11.84 -21.70
C GLU A 173 -8.20 12.07 -20.31
N GLY A 174 -8.26 13.32 -19.83
CA GLY A 174 -8.67 13.61 -18.46
C GLY A 174 -10.09 13.12 -18.20
N GLY A 175 -10.24 11.94 -17.58
CA GLY A 175 -11.54 11.33 -17.31
C GLY A 175 -12.27 11.98 -16.14
N GLU A 176 -13.60 11.99 -16.21
CA GLU A 176 -14.50 12.55 -15.20
C GLU A 176 -14.33 11.89 -13.80
N ARG A 177 -14.57 12.68 -12.75
CA ARG A 177 -14.46 12.24 -11.34
C ARG A 177 -15.78 11.58 -10.90
N PRO A 178 -15.76 10.42 -10.23
CA PRO A 178 -16.95 9.97 -9.50
C PRO A 178 -17.15 10.85 -8.26
N GLN A 179 -18.38 11.35 -8.06
CA GLN A 179 -18.79 11.97 -6.80
C GLN A 179 -19.00 10.86 -5.77
N TRP A 180 -18.16 10.85 -4.73
CA TRP A 180 -18.32 9.92 -3.63
C TRP A 180 -19.50 10.38 -2.77
N THR A 181 -20.66 9.72 -2.89
CA THR A 181 -21.70 9.77 -1.85
C THR A 181 -21.23 8.89 -0.70
N LEU A 182 -20.98 9.52 0.46
CA LEU A 182 -20.64 8.88 1.72
C LEU A 182 -21.78 7.99 2.22
#